data_AF-A0A3A1WFV8-F1
#
_entry.id   AF-A0A3A1WFV8-F1
#
_cell.length_a   1.000
_cell.length_b   1.000
_cell.length_c   1.000
_cell.angle_alpha   90.00
_cell.angle_beta   90.00
_cell.angle_gamma   90.00
#
_symmetry.space_group_name_H-M   'P 1'
#
loop_
_entity.id
_entity.type
_entity.pdbx_description
1 polymer ?
#
loop_
_entity_poly.entity_id
_entity_poly.type
_entity_poly.pdbx_seq_one_letter_code
_entity_poly.pdbx_strand_id
1 'polypeptide(L)' 'MSRTKASEHVEQMRARRRAVGVRSVEAVLHESEIAELDRLKATLGAASRSEVLRVLIARTRSETITPSDLALLNQSAA' A
#
# COMPACT_ATOMS: atom_id res chain seq x y z
N MET A 1 27.39 -6.25 -1.20
CA MET A 1 26.82 -6.69 0.10
C MET A 1 26.34 -8.13 -0.05
N SER A 2 26.64 -9.03 0.90
CA SER A 2 26.17 -10.43 0.84
C SER A 2 24.65 -10.49 1.04
N ARG A 3 23.94 -11.27 0.20
CA ARG A 3 22.47 -11.40 0.24
C ARG A 3 21.94 -11.77 1.63
N THR A 4 22.72 -12.52 2.40
CA THR A 4 22.39 -12.94 3.77
C THR A 4 22.20 -11.74 4.71
N LYS A 5 23.10 -10.75 4.65
CA LYS A 5 23.03 -9.56 5.51
C LYS A 5 21.83 -8.66 5.19
N ALA A 6 21.41 -8.61 3.92
CA ALA A 6 20.23 -7.86 3.51
C ALA A 6 18.93 -8.54 4.01
N SER A 7 18.87 -9.87 3.98
CA SER A 7 17.74 -10.66 4.49
C SER A 7 17.56 -10.47 5.99
N GLU A 8 18.64 -10.59 6.77
CA GLU A 8 18.62 -10.40 8.23
C GLU A 8 18.13 -9.00 8.62
N HIS A 9 18.56 -7.97 7.90
CA HIS A 9 18.13 -6.60 8.14
C HIS A 9 16.63 -6.39 7.83
N VAL A 10 16.12 -6.99 6.76
CA VAL A 10 14.69 -6.95 6.42
C VAL A 10 13.84 -7.66 7.47
N GLU A 11 14.29 -8.81 7.96
CA GLU A 11 13.59 -9.57 9.01
C GLU A 11 13.52 -8.83 10.34
N GLN A 12 14.63 -8.24 10.77
CA GLN A 12 14.67 -7.41 11.97
C GLN A 12 13.73 -6.21 11.86
N MET A 13 13.71 -5.55 10.71
CA MET A 13 12.82 -4.41 10.49
C MET A 13 11.35 -4.82 10.47
N ARG A 14 11.02 -6.00 9.91
CA ARG A 14 9.67 -6.59 9.98
C ARG A 14 9.30 -6.97 11.41
N ALA A 15 10.20 -7.55 12.19
CA ALA A 15 9.96 -7.90 13.59
C ALA A 15 9.65 -6.65 14.44
N ARG A 16 10.44 -5.58 14.27
CA ARG A 16 10.23 -4.30 14.95
C ARG A 16 8.87 -3.68 14.61
N ARG A 17 8.46 -3.68 13.34
CA ARG A 17 7.13 -3.24 12.91
C ARG A 17 6.04 -4.11 13.53
N ARG A 18 6.24 -5.42 13.59
CA ARG A 18 5.26 -6.36 14.15
C ARG A 18 5.00 -6.15 15.63
N ALA A 19 6.05 -5.84 16.40
CA ALA A 19 5.98 -5.55 17.82
C ALA A 19 5.08 -4.34 18.15
N VAL A 20 4.93 -3.39 17.22
CA VAL A 20 4.05 -2.22 17.35
C VAL A 20 2.72 -2.38 16.60
N GLY A 21 2.33 -3.62 16.29
CA GLY A 21 1.06 -3.93 15.59
C GLY A 21 1.05 -3.61 14.09
N VAL A 22 2.15 -3.11 13.53
CA VAL A 22 2.26 -2.79 12.10
C VAL A 22 2.57 -4.06 11.30
N ARG A 23 1.90 -4.22 10.16
CA ARG A 23 2.16 -5.28 9.17
C ARG A 23 2.40 -4.64 7.80
N SER A 24 3.32 -5.20 7.03
CA SER A 24 3.50 -4.80 5.63
C SER A 24 2.51 -5.56 4.75
N VAL A 25 2.01 -4.90 3.71
CA VAL A 25 1.23 -5.52 2.63
C VAL A 25 1.95 -5.27 1.31
N GLU A 26 1.89 -6.25 0.41
CA GLU A 26 2.31 -6.09 -0.99
C GLU A 26 1.05 -5.95 -1.85
N ALA A 27 1.04 -4.96 -2.74
CA ALA A 27 -0.06 -4.70 -3.66
C ALA A 27 0.50 -4.58 -5.08
N VAL A 28 -0.16 -5.24 -6.03
CA VAL A 28 0.10 -5.10 -7.47
C VAL A 28 -0.90 -4.09 -8.01
N LEU A 29 -0.40 -3.05 -8.67
CA LEU A 29 -1.20 -1.92 -9.15
C LEU A 29 -0.87 -1.66 -10.61
N HIS A 30 -1.85 -1.19 -11.36
CA HIS A 30 -1.66 -0.64 -12.70
C HIS A 30 -0.86 0.67 -12.65
N GLU A 31 -0.15 1.01 -13.72
CA GLU A 31 0.70 2.21 -13.78
C GLU A 31 -0.11 3.49 -13.52
N SER A 32 -1.34 3.57 -14.03
CA SER A 32 -2.24 4.71 -13.80
C SER A 32 -2.63 4.87 -12.33
N GLU A 33 -2.79 3.78 -11.59
CA GLU A 33 -3.11 3.79 -10.16
C GLU A 33 -1.91 4.28 -9.35
N ILE A 34 -0.69 3.86 -9.74
CA ILE A 34 0.55 4.35 -9.14
C ILE A 34 0.68 5.86 -9.37
N ALA A 35 0.41 6.33 -10.60
CA ALA A 35 0.45 7.75 -10.94
C ALA A 35 -0.58 8.57 -10.13
N GLU A 36 -1.78 8.02 -9.89
CA GLU A 36 -2.77 8.67 -9.03
C GLU A 36 -2.30 8.75 -7.57
N LEU A 37 -1.72 7.68 -7.04
CA LEU A 37 -1.13 7.70 -5.69
C LEU A 37 0.00 8.72 -5.57
N ASP A 38 0.79 8.94 -6.63
CA ASP A 38 1.82 9.97 -6.64
C ASP A 38 1.25 11.39 -6.68
N ARG A 39 0.21 11.62 -7.48
CA ARG A 39 -0.51 12.90 -7.50
C ARG A 39 -1.09 13.23 -6.13
N LEU A 40 -1.77 12.27 -5.50
CA LEU A 40 -2.33 12.42 -4.16
C LEU A 40 -1.25 12.64 -3.11
N LYS A 41 -0.14 11.89 -3.18
CA LYS A 41 1.01 12.06 -2.30
C LYS A 41 1.54 13.49 -2.38
N ALA A 42 1.75 14.02 -3.58
CA ALA A 42 2.23 15.39 -3.79
C ALA A 42 1.23 16.44 -3.26
N THR A 43 -0.06 16.24 -3.56
CA THR A 43 -1.13 17.17 -3.16
C THR A 43 -1.29 17.25 -1.64
N LEU A 44 -1.17 16.10 -0.95
CA LEU A 44 -1.35 16.00 0.49
C LEU A 44 -0.05 16.24 1.27
N GLY A 45 1.10 16.36 0.60
CA GLY A 45 2.41 16.43 1.26
C GLY A 45 2.78 15.14 2.00
N ALA A 46 2.25 13.99 1.59
CA ALA A 46 2.49 12.72 2.28
C ALA A 46 3.92 12.20 2.03
N ALA A 47 4.51 11.53 3.03
CA ALA A 47 5.87 11.01 2.93
C ALA A 47 5.96 9.79 1.99
N SER A 48 4.87 9.03 1.85
CA SER A 48 4.86 7.79 1.06
C SER A 48 3.48 7.45 0.48
N ARG A 49 3.44 6.60 -0.55
CA ARG A 49 2.19 6.04 -1.10
C ARG A 49 1.43 5.22 -0.07
N SER A 50 2.13 4.53 0.84
CA SER A 50 1.49 3.79 1.95
C SER A 50 0.75 4.70 2.92
N GLU A 51 1.22 5.94 3.11
CA GLU A 51 0.51 6.92 3.93
C GLU A 51 -0.76 7.40 3.24
N VAL A 52 -0.70 7.67 1.93
CA VAL A 52 -1.89 7.95 1.11
C VAL A 52 -2.91 6.81 1.21
N LEU A 53 -2.47 5.55 1.03
CA LEU A 53 -3.34 4.38 1.18
C LEU A 53 -3.98 4.29 2.58
N ARG A 54 -3.23 4.58 3.65
CA ARG A 54 -3.77 4.61 5.01
C ARG A 54 -4.84 5.69 5.18
N VAL A 55 -4.66 6.86 4.57
CA VAL A 55 -5.67 7.93 4.57
C VAL A 55 -6.92 7.50 3.81
N LEU A 56 -6.76 6.89 2.62
CA LEU A 56 -7.88 6.37 1.84
C LEU A 56 -8.67 5.33 2.66
N ILE A 57 -8.00 4.34 3.26
CA ILE A 57 -8.64 3.34 4.13
C ILE A 57 -9.39 3.99 5.29
N ALA A 58 -8.77 4.98 5.96
CA ALA A 58 -9.40 5.67 7.10
C ALA A 58 -10.62 6.52 6.70
N ARG A 59 -10.68 6.99 5.44
CA ARG A 59 -11.81 7.78 4.91
C ARG A 59 -12.91 6.91 4.31
N THR A 60 -12.59 5.70 3.88
CA THR A 60 -13.57 4.80 3.26
C THR A 60 -14.49 4.21 4.32
N ARG A 61 -15.79 4.26 4.04
CA ARG A 61 -16.82 3.52 4.79
C ARG A 61 -16.84 2.08 4.27
N SER A 62 -16.40 1.13 5.06
CA SER A 62 -16.25 -0.27 4.61
C SER A 62 -17.56 -0.88 4.12
N GLU A 63 -18.69 -0.46 4.68
CA GLU A 63 -20.04 -0.88 4.31
C GLU A 63 -20.46 -0.43 2.92
N THR A 64 -19.75 0.50 2.29
CA THR A 64 -20.00 0.93 0.92
C THR A 64 -19.19 0.16 -0.11
N ILE A 65 -18.28 -0.73 0.31
CA ILE A 65 -17.49 -1.58 -0.58
C ILE A 65 -18.28 -2.85 -0.86
N THR A 66 -18.50 -3.11 -2.14
CA THR A 66 -19.32 -4.21 -2.67
C THR A 66 -18.48 -5.15 -3.54
N PRO A 67 -18.94 -6.40 -3.77
CA PRO A 67 -18.25 -7.30 -4.69
C PRO A 67 -18.13 -6.75 -6.13
N SER A 68 -19.04 -5.87 -6.57
CA SER A 68 -18.96 -5.23 -7.89
C SER A 68 -17.79 -4.27 -8.02
N ASP A 69 -17.30 -3.68 -6.92
CA ASP A 69 -16.13 -2.80 -6.96
C ASP A 69 -14.85 -3.58 -7.31
N LEU A 70 -14.77 -4.85 -6.90
CA LEU A 70 -13.68 -5.74 -7.31
C LEU A 70 -13.70 -6.05 -8.81
N ALA A 71 -14.89 -6.10 -9.42
CA ALA A 71 -15.03 -6.36 -10.85
C ALA A 71 -14.52 -5.18 -11.72
N LEU A 72 -14.47 -3.96 -11.18
CA LEU A 72 -13.88 -2.81 -11.86
C LEU A 72 -12.35 -2.91 -11.97
N LEU A 73 -11.70 -3.56 -11.01
CA LEU A 73 -10.25 -3.78 -11.02
C LEU A 73 -9.83 -4.72 -12.15
N ASN A 74 -10.61 -5.76 -12.41
CA ASN A 74 -10.33 -6.73 -13.47
C ASN A 74 -10.49 -6.14 -14.89
N GLN A 75 -11.29 -5.09 -15.05
CA GLN A 75 -11.47 -4.40 -16.34
C GLN A 75 -10.32 -3.44 -16.67
N SER A 76 -9.58 -2.99 -15.66
CA SER A 76 -8.46 -2.05 -15.84
C SER A 76 -7.12 -2.77 -16.08
N ALA A 77 -7.08 -4.08 -15.86
CA ALA A 77 -5.89 -4.93 -16.04
C ALA A 77 -5.89 -5.72 -17.37
N ALA A 78 -6.94 -5.57 -18.20
CA ALA A 78 -7.10 -6.21 -19.51
C ALA A 78 -6.87 -5.19 -20.64
#